data_AF-A0A7V9HQP0-F1
#
_entry.id   AF-A0A7V9HQP0-F1
#
_cell.length_a   1.000
_cell.length_b   1.000
_cell.length_c   1.000
_cell.angle_alpha   90.00
_cell.angle_beta   90.00
_cell.angle_gamma   90.00
#
_symmetry.space_group_name_H-M   'P 1'
#
loop_
_entity.id
_entity.type
_entity.pdbx_description
1 polymer ?
#
loop_
_entity_poly.entity_id
_entity_poly.type
_entity_poly.pdbx_seq_one_letter_code
_entity_poly.pdbx_strand_id
1 'polypeptide(L)'
;MGGSAPATADYKDLDGNVLTLRRGLSSGTIRKLGEGPRSAAASLEDAWQRREEALFERLTIRWEIAGLPIDEQAMLLGRYRMASAEERRWVQTTIASHLAEFIPELA
;
A
#
# COMPACT_ATOMS: atom_id res chain seq x y z
N MET A 1 -9.28 5.40 28.28
CA MET A 1 -9.97 4.55 27.27
C MET A 1 -10.37 5.44 26.12
N GLY A 2 -10.04 5.05 24.89
CA GLY A 2 -10.32 5.83 23.67
C GLY A 2 -9.18 5.76 22.66
N GLY A 3 -8.75 4.55 22.30
CA GLY A 3 -7.90 4.39 21.13
C GLY A 3 -8.77 4.66 19.91
N SER A 4 -8.71 5.88 19.36
CA SER A 4 -9.37 6.18 18.09
C SER A 4 -8.86 5.17 17.07
N ALA A 5 -9.75 4.41 16.44
CA ALA A 5 -9.35 3.50 15.36
C ALA A 5 -8.53 4.30 14.34
N PRO A 6 -7.44 3.74 13.78
CA PRO A 6 -6.66 4.46 12.79
C PRO A 6 -7.58 4.89 11.65
N ALA A 7 -7.54 6.17 11.29
CA ALA A 7 -8.36 6.69 10.22
C ALA A 7 -7.99 6.00 8.90
N THR A 8 -8.99 5.54 8.15
CA THR A 8 -8.82 4.82 6.89
C THR A 8 -9.51 5.56 5.76
N ALA A 9 -9.05 5.34 4.53
CA ALA A 9 -9.65 5.85 3.32
C ALA A 9 -9.89 4.69 2.35
N ASP A 10 -11.04 4.68 1.71
CA ASP A 10 -11.44 3.72 0.69
C ASP A 10 -11.28 4.32 -0.71
N TYR A 11 -10.81 3.48 -1.64
CA TYR A 11 -10.60 3.83 -3.04
C TYR A 11 -11.23 2.76 -3.91
N LYS A 12 -12.09 3.18 -4.83
CA LYS A 12 -12.81 2.28 -5.72
C LYS A 12 -12.26 2.35 -7.14
N ASP A 13 -12.03 1.20 -7.76
CA ASP A 13 -11.63 1.11 -9.17
C ASP A 13 -12.86 1.00 -10.10
N LEU A 14 -12.63 1.02 -11.42
CA LEU A 14 -13.69 0.94 -12.44
C LEU A 14 -14.44 -0.40 -12.44
N ASP A 15 -13.77 -1.49 -12.08
CA ASP A 15 -14.35 -2.84 -11.93
C ASP A 15 -15.12 -2.99 -10.60
N GLY A 16 -14.98 -1.99 -9.72
CA GLY A 16 -15.70 -1.91 -8.46
C GLY A 16 -14.98 -2.56 -7.28
N ASN A 17 -13.71 -2.94 -7.44
CA ASN A 17 -12.85 -3.37 -6.34
C ASN A 17 -12.57 -2.18 -5.42
N VAL A 18 -12.41 -2.45 -4.13
CA VAL A 18 -12.24 -1.42 -3.10
C VAL A 18 -10.95 -1.67 -2.32
N LEU A 19 -10.00 -0.74 -2.43
CA LEU A 19 -8.76 -0.74 -1.67
C LEU A 19 -8.91 0.18 -0.45
N THR A 20 -8.72 -0.35 0.75
CA THR A 20 -8.78 0.43 1.99
C THR A 20 -7.37 0.63 2.54
N LEU A 21 -6.97 1.90 2.65
CA LEU A 21 -5.65 2.32 3.12
C LEU A 21 -5.74 3.02 4.48
N ARG A 22 -4.70 2.88 5.29
CA ARG A 22 -4.49 3.67 6.51
C ARG A 22 -3.99 5.07 6.17
N ARG A 23 -4.69 6.10 6.63
CA ARG A 23 -4.30 7.52 6.47
C ARG A 23 -3.06 7.92 7.26
N GLY A 24 -2.52 7.04 8.09
CA GLY A 24 -1.38 7.37 8.94
C GLY A 24 -0.54 6.16 9.26
N LEU A 25 0.77 6.37 9.29
CA LEU A 25 1.77 5.44 9.75
C LEU A 25 2.52 6.05 10.93
N SER A 26 3.06 5.21 11.82
CA SER A 26 3.93 5.69 12.89
C SER A 26 5.22 6.28 12.30
N SER A 27 5.79 7.31 12.95
CA SER A 27 7.02 7.97 12.49
C SER A 27 8.18 7.00 12.27
N GLY A 28 8.29 5.95 13.10
CA GLY A 28 9.29 4.90 12.92
C GLY A 28 9.09 4.05 11.65
N THR A 29 7.84 3.84 11.23
CA THR A 29 7.52 3.15 9.97
C THR A 29 7.81 4.06 8.78
N ILE A 30 7.44 5.34 8.86
CA ILE A 30 7.77 6.35 7.83
C ILE A 30 9.28 6.40 7.61
N ARG A 31 10.07 6.55 8.68
CA ARG A 31 11.53 6.58 8.56
C ARG A 31 12.09 5.32 7.89
N LYS A 32 11.63 4.14 8.30
CA LYS A 32 12.10 2.87 7.75
C LYS A 32 11.74 2.68 6.27
N LEU A 33 10.59 3.18 5.84
CA LEU A 33 10.17 3.16 4.44
C LEU A 33 10.92 4.19 3.59
N GLY A 34 11.29 5.34 4.16
CA GLY A 34 12.06 6.39 3.48
C GLY A 34 13.55 6.09 3.32
N GLU A 35 14.16 5.28 4.21
CA GLU A 35 15.59 4.90 4.10
C GLU A 35 15.92 4.06 2.85
N GLY A 36 14.92 3.48 2.18
CA GLY A 36 15.11 2.64 1.00
C GLY A 36 15.88 1.33 1.27
N PRO A 37 16.00 0.44 0.27
CA PRO A 37 16.75 -0.80 0.44
C PRO A 37 18.25 -0.50 0.62
N ARG A 38 18.82 -0.95 1.75
CA ARG A 38 20.21 -0.68 2.16
C ARG A 38 21.29 -1.39 1.30
N SER A 39 20.90 -2.21 0.32
CA SER A 39 21.82 -3.09 -0.39
C SER A 39 22.08 -2.58 -1.82
N ALA A 40 23.32 -2.15 -2.07
CA ALA A 40 23.81 -1.64 -3.36
C ALA A 40 23.90 -2.70 -4.50
N ALA A 41 23.34 -3.90 -4.28
CA ALA A 41 23.43 -5.03 -5.19
C ALA A 41 22.11 -5.34 -5.94
N ALA A 42 21.04 -4.59 -5.68
CA ALA A 42 19.76 -4.75 -6.37
C ALA A 42 19.65 -3.75 -7.54
N SER A 43 19.16 -4.22 -8.69
CA SER A 43 18.80 -3.35 -9.81
C SER A 43 17.76 -2.32 -9.38
N LEU A 44 17.76 -1.13 -10.00
CA LEU A 44 16.83 -0.04 -9.69
C LEU A 44 15.36 -0.48 -9.72
N GLU A 45 15.00 -1.38 -10.64
CA GLU A 45 13.66 -1.96 -10.77
C GLU A 45 13.29 -2.88 -9.59
N ASP A 46 14.23 -3.67 -9.09
CA ASP A 46 14.01 -4.56 -7.93
C ASP A 46 13.87 -3.75 -6.64
N ALA A 47 14.66 -2.67 -6.50
CA ALA A 47 14.54 -1.73 -5.41
C ALA A 47 13.19 -0.99 -5.43
N TRP A 48 12.71 -0.60 -6.61
CA TRP A 48 11.40 0.03 -6.79
C TRP A 48 10.26 -0.93 -6.42
N GLN A 49 10.25 -2.15 -6.98
CA GLN A 49 9.21 -3.14 -6.68
C GLN A 49 9.14 -3.48 -5.19
N ARG A 50 10.29 -3.68 -4.53
CA ARG A 50 10.31 -3.94 -3.08
C ARG A 50 9.78 -2.77 -2.26
N ARG A 51 10.04 -1.53 -2.68
CA ARG A 51 9.48 -0.34 -2.02
C ARG A 51 7.96 -0.33 -2.16
N GLU A 52 7.43 -0.60 -3.35
CA GLU A 52 5.99 -0.62 -3.59
C GLU A 52 5.28 -1.71 -2.78
N GLU A 53 5.85 -2.92 -2.73
CA GLU A 53 5.32 -4.01 -1.88
C GLU A 53 5.35 -3.63 -0.40
N ALA A 54 6.42 -2.99 0.08
CA ALA A 54 6.53 -2.54 1.46
C ALA A 54 5.52 -1.44 1.79
N LEU A 55 5.27 -0.50 0.87
CA LEU A 55 4.23 0.52 1.04
C LEU A 55 2.84 -0.12 1.07
N PHE A 56 2.58 -1.04 0.14
CA PHE A 56 1.32 -1.78 0.07
C PHE A 56 1.04 -2.56 1.37
N GLU A 57 2.01 -3.34 1.86
CA GLU A 57 1.89 -4.10 3.12
C GLU A 57 1.58 -3.22 4.33
N ARG A 58 2.13 -1.99 4.36
CA ARG A 58 2.00 -1.10 5.52
C ARG A 58 0.71 -0.28 5.50
N LEU A 59 0.28 0.13 4.32
CA LEU A 59 -0.88 1.00 4.14
C LEU A 59 -2.18 0.21 3.98
N THR A 60 -2.15 -0.88 3.20
CA THR A 60 -3.35 -1.63 2.86
C THR A 60 -3.80 -2.46 4.03
N ILE A 61 -5.07 -2.32 4.41
CA ILE A 61 -5.69 -3.14 5.48
C ILE A 61 -6.84 -4.00 4.98
N ARG A 62 -7.37 -3.68 3.80
CA ARG A 62 -8.41 -4.46 3.14
C ARG A 62 -8.36 -4.20 1.65
N TRP A 63 -8.57 -5.24 0.86
CA TRP A 63 -8.84 -5.14 -0.56
C TRP A 63 -10.02 -6.04 -0.89
N GLU A 64 -11.14 -5.44 -1.27
CA GLU A 64 -12.32 -6.16 -1.74
C GLU A 64 -12.26 -6.31 -3.24
N ILE A 65 -12.39 -7.55 -3.72
CA ILE A 65 -12.27 -7.89 -5.13
C ILE A 65 -13.47 -8.72 -5.55
N ALA A 66 -14.23 -8.25 -6.54
CA ALA A 66 -15.50 -8.88 -6.94
C ALA A 66 -16.43 -9.17 -5.73
N GLY A 67 -16.47 -8.26 -4.75
CA GLY A 67 -17.28 -8.40 -3.53
C GLY A 67 -16.69 -9.34 -2.46
N LEU A 68 -15.48 -9.89 -2.66
CA LEU A 68 -14.80 -10.72 -1.68
C LEU A 68 -13.74 -9.91 -0.93
N PRO A 69 -13.91 -9.66 0.38
CA PRO A 69 -12.93 -8.92 1.16
C PRO A 69 -11.70 -9.79 1.48
N ILE A 70 -10.52 -9.22 1.26
CA ILE A 70 -9.24 -9.76 1.73
C ILE A 70 -8.69 -8.79 2.77
N ASP A 71 -8.53 -9.24 4.00
CA ASP A 71 -7.99 -8.43 5.12
C ASP A 71 -6.76 -9.06 5.79
N GLU A 72 -6.44 -10.32 5.47
CA GLU A 72 -5.19 -10.95 5.92
C GLU A 72 -4.00 -10.44 5.09
N GLN A 73 -2.94 -9.96 5.76
CA GLN A 73 -1.78 -9.37 5.10
C GLN A 73 -1.05 -10.30 4.12
N ALA A 74 -0.88 -11.57 4.48
CA ALA A 74 -0.23 -12.54 3.58
C ALA A 74 -1.04 -12.74 2.30
N MET A 75 -2.37 -12.81 2.41
CA MET A 75 -3.28 -12.90 1.27
C MET A 75 -3.31 -11.61 0.45
N LEU A 76 -3.32 -10.44 1.10
CA LEU A 76 -3.24 -9.15 0.43
C LEU A 76 -1.99 -9.05 -0.45
N LEU A 77 -0.82 -9.38 0.12
CA LEU A 77 0.44 -9.35 -0.62
C LEU A 77 0.46 -10.39 -1.75
N GLY A 78 -0.05 -11.60 -1.48
CA GLY A 78 -0.21 -12.64 -2.50
C GLY A 78 -1.08 -12.16 -3.66
N ARG A 79 -2.20 -11.50 -3.38
CA ARG A 79 -3.11 -10.96 -4.39
C ARG A 79 -2.50 -9.80 -5.17
N TYR A 80 -1.76 -8.91 -4.52
CA TYR A 80 -1.02 -7.84 -5.21
C TYR A 80 0.01 -8.40 -6.18
N ARG A 81 0.76 -9.42 -5.78
CA ARG A 81 1.74 -10.11 -6.63
C ARG A 81 1.11 -10.86 -7.81
N MET A 82 -0.12 -11.32 -7.66
CA MET A 82 -0.88 -12.00 -8.70
C MET A 82 -1.72 -11.04 -9.56
N ALA A 83 -1.87 -9.79 -9.15
CA ALA A 83 -2.69 -8.80 -9.84
C ALA A 83 -2.17 -8.55 -11.27
N SER A 84 -3.09 -8.22 -12.17
CA SER A 84 -2.78 -7.82 -13.55
C SER A 84 -1.98 -6.51 -13.58
N ALA A 85 -1.35 -6.20 -14.71
CA ALA A 85 -0.56 -4.96 -14.85
C ALA A 85 -1.41 -3.70 -14.63
N GLU A 86 -2.65 -3.68 -15.13
CA GLU A 86 -3.61 -2.58 -14.91
C GLU A 86 -3.98 -2.43 -13.44
N GLU A 87 -4.34 -3.53 -12.76
CA GLU A 87 -4.67 -3.51 -11.34
C GLU A 87 -3.50 -3.02 -10.48
N ARG A 88 -2.27 -3.50 -10.76
CA ARG A 88 -1.08 -3.02 -10.06
C ARG A 88 -0.87 -1.53 -10.28
N ARG A 89 -0.99 -1.06 -11.53
CA ARG A 89 -0.85 0.36 -11.85
C ARG A 89 -1.89 1.21 -11.11
N TRP A 90 -3.13 0.74 -11.02
CA TRP A 90 -4.17 1.41 -10.25
C TRP A 90 -3.82 1.47 -8.75
N VAL A 91 -3.39 0.35 -8.16
CA VAL A 91 -2.96 0.30 -6.74
C VAL A 91 -1.78 1.25 -6.50
N GLN A 92 -0.76 1.23 -7.34
CA GLN A 92 0.43 2.07 -7.22
C GLN A 92 0.08 3.56 -7.32
N THR A 93 -0.76 3.93 -8.30
CA THR A 93 -1.22 5.31 -8.46
C THR A 93 -2.05 5.76 -7.26
N THR A 94 -2.93 4.88 -6.76
CA THR A 94 -3.75 5.14 -5.56
C THR A 94 -2.88 5.35 -4.33
N ILE A 95 -1.88 4.50 -4.11
CA ILE A 95 -0.92 4.65 -3.00
C ILE A 95 -0.15 5.96 -3.14
N ALA A 96 0.35 6.30 -4.32
CA ALA A 96 1.09 7.53 -4.54
C ALA A 96 0.24 8.78 -4.23
N SER A 97 -1.01 8.83 -4.70
CA SER A 97 -1.94 9.92 -4.38
C SER A 97 -2.28 9.96 -2.89
N HIS A 98 -2.48 8.81 -2.26
CA HIS A 98 -2.75 8.70 -0.82
C HIS A 98 -1.57 9.22 0.02
N LEU A 99 -0.34 8.88 -0.36
CA LEU A 99 0.86 9.38 0.30
C LEU A 99 0.98 10.90 0.15
N ALA A 100 0.77 11.45 -1.04
CA ALA A 100 0.82 12.89 -1.26
C ALA A 100 -0.20 13.67 -0.40
N GLU A 101 -1.38 13.09 -0.15
CA GLU A 101 -2.44 13.70 0.66
C GLU A 101 -2.21 13.55 2.17
N PHE A 102 -1.84 12.34 2.63
CA PHE A 102 -1.85 12.01 4.06
C PHE A 102 -0.46 11.82 4.68
N ILE A 103 0.54 11.41 3.90
CA ILE A 103 1.89 11.08 4.38
C ILE A 103 2.95 11.64 3.40
N PRO A 104 3.04 12.97 3.24
CA PRO A 104 3.89 13.61 2.23
C PRO A 104 5.39 13.32 2.43
N GLU A 105 5.79 12.86 3.62
CA GLU A 105 7.15 12.40 3.92
C GLU A 105 7.58 11.17 3.08
N LEU A 106 6.63 10.43 2.50
CA LEU A 106 6.87 9.23 1.70
C LEU A 106 6.47 9.39 0.23
N ALA A 107 5.87 10.52 -0.16
CA ALA A 107 5.38 10.78 -1.52
C ALA A 107 6.51 10.87 -2.55
#